data_AF-A0A349JAU4-F1
#
_entry.id   AF-A0A349JAU4-F1
#
_cell.length_a   1.000
_cell.length_b   1.000
_cell.length_c   1.000
_cell.angle_alpha   90.00
_cell.angle_beta   90.00
_cell.angle_gamma   90.00
#
_symmetry.space_group_name_H-M   'P 1'
#
loop_
_entity.id
_entity.type
_entity.pdbx_description
1 polymer ?
#
loop_
_entity_poly.entity_id
_entity_poly.type
_entity_poly.pdbx_seq_one_letter_code
_entity_poly.pdbx_strand_id
1 'polypeptide(L)'
;MHLSLSAKLILGFAVILLIAALAGAVAVWSIRAIDQTSDAAIAVGKVDIAILECRRSEKDFILRGRGKPAGDEKDAVEKHADAVRALAASEANVAGCVLTDGQRDLLAVVGPLRTHYAMQFADLITAVERRESAFADWRQLGWDFTAAIQVARATGGLSASELALLDQEVVQPFLLLRITAVYLLATRADAQWDGYQKQLAVVRGSFDRFASGAPSAAALSASIKTLLARYAAAGAEFHAGMLAQRTAESAMSKAGRSIQVSLAPLAASLTEAQHAQIARSYLLMGILGLGMMLAAIFVAWAVMRTVARPVGAAARQLVAAGEQIGAASGQVGSSSQTLAQGASEQAGSLEETSATLEELAAGTRQNANHARQADALAKEAQPANS
;
A
#
# COMPACT_ATOMS: atom_id res chain seq x y z
N MET A 1 -9.06 19.14 -49.70
CA MET A 1 -9.31 20.39 -48.92
C MET A 1 -8.00 20.92 -48.39
N HIS A 2 -7.59 22.13 -48.80
CA HIS A 2 -6.47 22.83 -48.15
C HIS A 2 -6.98 23.49 -46.87
N LEU A 3 -6.61 22.95 -45.71
CA LEU A 3 -6.89 23.58 -44.42
C LEU A 3 -6.12 24.91 -44.30
N SER A 4 -6.78 25.93 -43.73
CA SER A 4 -6.15 27.20 -43.38
C SER A 4 -5.06 27.01 -42.33
N LEU A 5 -4.10 27.94 -42.26
CA LEU A 5 -2.97 27.88 -41.34
C LEU A 5 -3.42 27.80 -39.87
N SER A 6 -4.43 28.60 -39.51
CA SER A 6 -5.04 28.60 -38.18
C SER A 6 -5.69 27.26 -37.83
N ALA A 7 -6.40 26.65 -38.78
CA ALA A 7 -7.03 25.34 -38.56
C ALA A 7 -5.99 24.23 -38.30
N LYS A 8 -4.83 24.28 -38.96
CA LYS A 8 -3.73 23.31 -38.73
C LYS A 8 -3.11 23.43 -37.35
N LEU A 9 -2.89 24.67 -36.87
CA LEU A 9 -2.33 24.94 -35.54
C LEU A 9 -3.29 24.52 -34.43
N ILE A 10 -4.58 24.88 -34.56
CA ILE A 10 -5.63 24.49 -33.61
C ILE A 10 -5.78 22.97 -33.56
N LEU A 11 -5.76 22.29 -34.71
CA LEU A 11 -5.85 20.83 -34.76
C LEU A 11 -4.66 20.17 -34.05
N GLY A 12 -3.43 20.67 -34.26
CA GLY A 12 -2.24 20.16 -33.57
C GLY A 12 -2.34 20.31 -32.05
N PHE A 13 -2.79 21.47 -31.57
CA PHE A 13 -2.98 21.72 -30.14
C PHE A 13 -4.11 20.88 -29.55
N ALA A 14 -5.23 20.74 -30.26
CA ALA A 14 -6.37 19.91 -29.85
C ALA A 14 -5.99 18.43 -29.71
N VAL A 15 -5.16 17.90 -30.62
CA VAL A 15 -4.64 16.53 -30.55
C VAL A 15 -3.76 16.34 -29.30
N ILE A 16 -2.87 17.29 -29.00
CA ILE A 16 -2.01 17.23 -27.81
C ILE A 16 -2.86 17.22 -26.53
N LEU A 17 -3.86 18.10 -26.44
CA LEU A 17 -4.76 18.15 -25.28
C LEU A 17 -5.57 16.86 -25.11
N LEU A 18 -6.07 16.29 -26.20
CA LEU A 18 -6.83 15.04 -26.17
C LEU A 18 -5.96 13.87 -25.70
N ILE A 19 -4.72 13.78 -26.17
CA ILE A 19 -3.76 12.77 -25.75
C ILE A 19 -3.43 12.94 -24.26
N ALA A 20 -3.18 14.17 -23.80
CA ALA A 20 -2.91 14.46 -22.39
C ALA A 20 -4.10 14.08 -21.48
N ALA A 21 -5.33 14.37 -21.91
CA ALA A 21 -6.54 14.00 -21.18
C ALA A 21 -6.71 12.48 -21.10
N LEU A 22 -6.46 11.77 -22.20
CA LEU A 22 -6.50 10.30 -22.24
C LEU A 22 -5.43 9.69 -21.33
N ALA A 23 -4.23 10.28 -21.27
CA ALA A 23 -3.19 9.88 -20.35
C ALA A 23 -3.58 10.05 -18.89
N GLY A 24 -4.17 11.21 -18.55
CA GLY A 24 -4.70 11.44 -17.21
C GLY A 24 -5.77 10.42 -16.82
N ALA A 25 -6.70 10.12 -17.73
CA ALA A 25 -7.76 9.13 -17.48
C ALA A 25 -7.21 7.71 -17.25
N VAL A 26 -6.27 7.26 -18.09
CA VAL A 26 -5.61 5.95 -17.94
C VAL A 26 -4.80 5.89 -16.64
N ALA A 27 -4.13 6.98 -16.25
CA ALA A 27 -3.38 7.05 -15.00
C ALA A 27 -4.28 6.91 -13.77
N VAL A 28 -5.38 7.65 -13.72
CA VAL A 28 -6.35 7.55 -12.61
C VAL A 28 -6.97 6.16 -12.55
N TRP A 29 -7.34 5.57 -13.70
CA TRP A 29 -7.87 4.21 -13.76
C TRP A 29 -6.87 3.17 -13.26
N SER A 30 -5.60 3.28 -13.68
CA SER A 30 -4.51 2.40 -13.27
C SER A 30 -4.25 2.47 -11.75
N ILE A 31 -4.18 3.68 -11.18
CA ILE A 31 -3.98 3.88 -9.74
C ILE A 31 -5.13 3.23 -8.95
N ARG A 32 -6.38 3.48 -9.34
CA ARG A 32 -7.55 2.89 -8.64
C ARG A 32 -7.56 1.37 -8.67
N ALA A 33 -7.10 0.75 -9.76
CA ALA A 33 -7.02 -0.70 -9.84
C ALA A 33 -5.96 -1.28 -8.88
N ILE A 34 -4.82 -0.60 -8.75
CA ILE A 34 -3.75 -0.97 -7.82
C ILE A 34 -4.22 -0.80 -6.36
N ASP A 35 -4.91 0.29 -6.04
CA ASP A 35 -5.44 0.54 -4.69
C ASP A 35 -6.40 -0.57 -4.24
N GLN A 36 -7.32 -1.00 -5.11
CA GLN A 36 -8.28 -2.07 -4.79
C GLN A 36 -7.62 -3.41 -4.45
N THR A 37 -6.57 -3.79 -5.17
CA THR A 37 -5.84 -5.03 -4.89
C THR A 37 -4.92 -4.89 -3.67
N SER A 38 -4.37 -3.70 -3.43
CA SER A 38 -3.63 -3.35 -2.21
C SER A 38 -4.48 -3.52 -0.95
N ASP A 39 -5.69 -2.95 -0.95
CA ASP A 39 -6.63 -3.03 0.18
C ASP A 39 -6.98 -4.46 0.54
N ALA A 40 -7.17 -5.34 -0.45
CA ALA A 40 -7.44 -6.76 -0.23
C ALA A 40 -6.29 -7.48 0.47
N ALA A 41 -5.04 -7.23 0.05
CA ALA A 41 -3.87 -7.85 0.68
C ALA A 41 -3.66 -7.36 2.13
N ILE A 42 -3.87 -6.06 2.37
CA ILE A 42 -3.83 -5.48 3.71
C ILE A 42 -4.93 -6.09 4.59
N ALA A 43 -6.14 -6.26 4.05
CA ALA A 43 -7.24 -6.89 4.77
C ALA A 43 -6.93 -8.34 5.16
N VAL A 44 -6.30 -9.13 4.28
CA VAL A 44 -5.84 -10.48 4.60
C VAL A 44 -4.81 -10.47 5.73
N GLY A 45 -3.86 -9.53 5.72
CA GLY A 45 -2.91 -9.35 6.82
C GLY A 45 -3.59 -9.09 8.18
N LYS A 46 -4.72 -8.35 8.19
CA LYS A 46 -5.51 -8.13 9.42
C LYS A 46 -6.19 -9.40 9.92
N VAL A 47 -6.51 -10.36 9.06
CA VAL A 47 -7.02 -11.67 9.48
C VAL A 47 -5.93 -12.44 10.24
N ASP A 48 -4.69 -12.42 9.73
CA ASP A 48 -3.55 -13.09 10.39
C ASP A 48 -3.24 -12.47 11.76
N ILE A 49 -3.26 -11.13 11.86
CA ILE A 49 -3.11 -10.44 13.15
C ILE A 49 -4.23 -10.83 14.13
N ALA A 50 -5.48 -10.86 13.67
CA ALA A 50 -6.61 -11.16 14.53
C ALA A 50 -6.58 -12.60 15.07
N ILE A 51 -6.13 -13.60 14.29
CA ILE A 51 -5.97 -14.97 14.80
C ILE A 51 -4.80 -15.04 15.81
N LEU A 52 -3.74 -14.25 15.64
CA LEU A 52 -2.68 -14.15 16.65
C LEU A 52 -3.16 -13.54 17.97
N GLU A 53 -4.07 -12.56 17.93
CA GLU A 53 -4.71 -12.01 19.12
C GLU A 53 -5.61 -13.03 19.83
N CYS A 54 -6.34 -13.85 19.08
CA CYS A 54 -7.10 -14.98 19.63
C CYS A 54 -6.17 -15.95 20.38
N ARG A 55 -5.03 -16.31 19.77
CA ARG A 55 -4.04 -17.21 20.37
C ARG A 55 -3.34 -16.60 21.58
N ARG A 56 -3.10 -15.29 21.57
CA ARG A 56 -2.54 -14.57 22.72
C ARG A 56 -3.50 -14.63 23.91
N SER A 57 -4.76 -14.27 23.70
CA SER A 57 -5.79 -14.32 24.77
C SER A 57 -6.06 -15.74 25.28
N GLU A 58 -5.96 -16.76 24.41
CA GLU A 58 -5.98 -18.18 24.81
C GLU A 58 -4.86 -18.49 25.82
N LYS A 59 -3.62 -18.06 25.54
CA LYS A 59 -2.49 -18.28 26.45
C LYS A 59 -2.62 -17.48 27.74
N ASP A 60 -3.15 -16.27 27.69
CA ASP A 60 -3.45 -15.48 28.88
C ASP A 60 -4.48 -16.20 29.79
N PHE A 61 -5.50 -16.84 29.21
CA PHE A 61 -6.45 -17.66 29.95
C PHE A 61 -5.80 -18.90 30.58
N ILE A 62 -4.95 -19.62 29.85
CA ILE A 62 -4.24 -20.80 30.40
C ILE A 62 -3.35 -20.42 31.60
N LEU A 63 -2.75 -19.22 31.57
CA LEU A 63 -1.86 -18.74 32.63
C LEU A 63 -2.60 -18.19 33.85
N ARG A 64 -3.72 -17.48 33.64
CA ARG A 64 -4.38 -16.69 34.69
C ARG A 64 -5.84 -17.09 34.98
N GLY A 65 -6.40 -18.03 34.22
CA GLY A 65 -7.82 -18.35 34.25
C GLY A 65 -8.67 -17.10 33.94
N ARG A 66 -9.72 -16.89 34.73
CA ARG A 66 -10.57 -15.68 34.68
C ARG A 66 -10.04 -14.50 35.50
N GLY A 67 -8.80 -14.58 35.99
CA GLY A 67 -8.16 -13.47 36.68
C GLY A 67 -7.95 -12.28 35.74
N LYS A 68 -8.37 -11.08 36.16
CA LYS A 68 -8.13 -9.83 35.43
C LYS A 68 -6.74 -9.29 35.77
N PRO A 69 -5.89 -8.96 34.77
CA PRO A 69 -4.65 -8.24 35.03
C PRO A 69 -4.93 -6.87 35.68
N ALA A 70 -3.98 -6.36 36.46
CA ALA A 70 -4.14 -5.07 37.11
C ALA A 70 -4.30 -3.96 36.06
N GLY A 71 -5.40 -3.20 36.15
CA GLY A 71 -5.74 -2.13 35.21
C GLY A 71 -6.54 -2.58 33.98
N ASP A 72 -6.82 -3.87 33.82
CA ASP A 72 -7.69 -4.38 32.75
C ASP A 72 -9.16 -4.45 33.21
N GLU A 73 -10.08 -4.01 32.35
CA GLU A 73 -11.53 -4.13 32.59
C GLU A 73 -12.06 -5.54 32.27
N LYS A 74 -11.40 -6.26 31.37
CA LYS A 74 -11.83 -7.57 30.82
C LYS A 74 -10.88 -8.69 31.20
N ASP A 75 -11.44 -9.85 31.52
CA ASP A 75 -10.65 -11.07 31.68
C ASP A 75 -10.19 -11.66 30.33
N ALA A 76 -9.40 -12.73 30.37
CA ALA A 76 -8.87 -13.36 29.17
C ALA A 76 -9.96 -14.01 28.29
N VAL A 77 -11.07 -14.47 28.87
CA VAL A 77 -12.19 -15.07 28.13
C VAL A 77 -12.96 -13.99 27.38
N GLU A 78 -13.23 -12.86 28.02
CA GLU A 78 -13.86 -11.69 27.43
C GLU A 78 -13.01 -11.12 26.28
N LYS A 79 -11.70 -10.99 26.52
CA LYS A 79 -10.72 -10.56 25.49
C LYS A 79 -10.65 -11.55 24.32
N HIS A 80 -10.74 -12.85 24.58
CA HIS A 80 -10.79 -13.84 23.52
C HIS A 80 -12.05 -13.74 22.69
N ALA A 81 -13.21 -13.52 23.32
CA ALA A 81 -14.47 -13.31 22.61
C ALA A 81 -14.43 -12.05 21.72
N ASP A 82 -13.80 -10.97 22.20
CA ASP A 82 -13.53 -9.78 21.38
C ASP A 82 -12.62 -10.10 20.20
N ALA A 83 -11.52 -10.84 20.42
CA ALA A 83 -10.59 -11.21 19.37
C ALA A 83 -11.24 -12.10 18.28
N VAL A 84 -12.09 -13.05 18.67
CA VAL A 84 -12.84 -13.89 17.71
C VAL A 84 -13.83 -13.04 16.90
N ARG A 85 -14.47 -12.03 17.50
CA ARG A 85 -15.31 -11.06 16.77
C ARG A 85 -14.48 -10.21 15.81
N ALA A 86 -13.32 -9.74 16.24
CA ALA A 86 -12.39 -9.00 15.39
C ALA A 86 -11.91 -9.85 14.20
N LEU A 87 -11.61 -11.13 14.42
CA LEU A 87 -11.26 -12.07 13.37
C LEU A 87 -12.40 -12.26 12.36
N ALA A 88 -13.64 -12.41 12.83
CA ALA A 88 -14.81 -12.49 11.96
C ALA A 88 -15.04 -11.20 11.16
N ALA A 89 -14.80 -10.03 11.78
CA ALA A 89 -14.89 -8.75 11.09
C ALA A 89 -13.79 -8.59 10.03
N SER A 90 -12.55 -8.98 10.33
CA SER A 90 -11.45 -9.00 9.36
C SER A 90 -11.74 -9.94 8.19
N GLU A 91 -12.29 -11.13 8.44
CA GLU A 91 -12.75 -12.07 7.42
C GLU A 91 -13.81 -11.43 6.51
N ALA A 92 -14.83 -10.78 7.09
CA ALA A 92 -15.87 -10.09 6.34
C ALA A 92 -15.32 -8.90 5.51
N ASN A 93 -14.32 -8.18 6.03
CA ASN A 93 -13.65 -7.11 5.29
C ASN A 93 -12.94 -7.65 4.04
N VAL A 94 -12.26 -8.79 4.14
CA VAL A 94 -11.66 -9.44 2.96
C VAL A 94 -12.75 -9.88 1.97
N ALA A 95 -13.86 -10.44 2.45
CA ALA A 95 -14.98 -10.84 1.60
C ALA A 95 -15.64 -9.67 0.85
N GLY A 96 -15.55 -8.44 1.40
CA GLY A 96 -16.02 -7.22 0.75
C GLY A 96 -15.09 -6.66 -0.34
N CYS A 97 -13.86 -7.20 -0.46
CA CYS A 97 -12.92 -6.80 -1.50
C CYS A 97 -13.26 -7.43 -2.87
N VAL A 98 -12.69 -6.87 -3.94
CA VAL A 98 -12.80 -7.44 -5.29
C VAL A 98 -11.90 -8.67 -5.38
N LEU A 99 -12.49 -9.86 -5.29
CA LEU A 99 -11.80 -11.15 -5.31
C LEU A 99 -12.21 -12.03 -6.50
N THR A 100 -11.26 -12.79 -7.03
CA THR A 100 -11.55 -13.86 -8.00
C THR A 100 -12.33 -15.02 -7.34
N ASP A 101 -12.95 -15.89 -8.13
CA ASP A 101 -13.64 -17.07 -7.58
C ASP A 101 -12.69 -17.94 -6.76
N GLY A 102 -11.47 -18.22 -7.27
CA GLY A 102 -10.48 -19.01 -6.53
C GLY A 102 -10.01 -18.34 -5.22
N GLN A 103 -9.93 -17.00 -5.18
CA GLN A 103 -9.61 -16.28 -3.95
C GLN A 103 -10.76 -16.35 -2.93
N ARG A 104 -12.01 -16.30 -3.40
CA ARG A 104 -13.20 -16.51 -2.56
C ARG A 104 -13.24 -17.93 -1.99
N ASP A 105 -12.89 -18.93 -2.79
CA ASP A 105 -12.82 -20.33 -2.33
C ASP A 105 -11.77 -20.52 -1.24
N LEU A 106 -10.60 -19.89 -1.39
CA LEU A 106 -9.56 -19.89 -0.35
C LEU A 106 -10.02 -19.23 0.94
N LEU A 107 -10.72 -18.08 0.85
CA LEU A 107 -11.27 -17.37 2.00
C LEU A 107 -12.38 -18.17 2.70
N ALA A 108 -13.22 -18.90 1.95
CA ALA A 108 -14.37 -19.62 2.48
C ALA A 108 -14.01 -20.69 3.53
N VAL A 109 -12.77 -21.16 3.56
CA VAL A 109 -12.25 -22.11 4.56
C VAL A 109 -12.07 -21.46 5.94
N VAL A 110 -11.87 -20.15 6.00
CA VAL A 110 -11.55 -19.43 7.25
C VAL A 110 -12.72 -19.45 8.23
N GLY A 111 -13.95 -19.20 7.77
CA GLY A 111 -15.14 -19.14 8.62
C GLY A 111 -15.42 -20.42 9.42
N PRO A 112 -15.46 -21.60 8.79
CA PRO A 112 -15.58 -22.89 9.49
C PRO A 112 -14.45 -23.14 10.48
N LEU A 113 -13.19 -22.83 10.12
CA LEU A 113 -12.04 -22.99 11.01
C LEU A 113 -12.11 -22.07 12.21
N ARG A 114 -12.51 -20.81 12.03
CA ARG A 114 -12.75 -19.83 13.10
C ARG A 114 -13.83 -20.32 14.06
N THR A 115 -14.93 -20.84 13.53
CA THR A 115 -16.04 -21.39 14.33
C THR A 115 -15.56 -22.59 15.15
N HIS A 116 -14.84 -23.52 14.52
CA HIS A 116 -14.26 -24.66 15.21
C HIS A 116 -13.26 -24.23 16.30
N TYR A 117 -12.40 -23.26 16.01
CA TYR A 117 -11.45 -22.70 16.96
C TYR A 117 -12.16 -22.12 18.20
N ALA A 118 -13.23 -21.33 18.00
CA ALA A 118 -14.02 -20.76 19.09
C ALA A 118 -14.72 -21.83 19.94
N MET A 119 -15.23 -22.90 19.32
CA MET A 119 -15.80 -24.04 20.05
C MET A 119 -14.74 -24.73 20.92
N GLN A 120 -13.56 -24.98 20.36
CA GLN A 120 -12.46 -25.60 21.11
C GLN A 120 -11.96 -24.72 22.28
N PHE A 121 -12.10 -23.40 22.18
CA PHE A 121 -11.85 -22.52 23.32
C PHE A 121 -12.89 -22.68 24.44
N ALA A 122 -14.16 -22.89 24.11
CA ALA A 122 -15.18 -23.21 25.12
C ALA A 122 -14.89 -24.54 25.83
N ASP A 123 -14.43 -25.55 25.09
CA ASP A 123 -13.97 -26.82 25.64
C ASP A 123 -12.74 -26.63 26.55
N LEU A 124 -11.81 -25.76 26.15
CA LEU A 124 -10.64 -25.40 26.96
C LEU A 124 -11.04 -24.74 28.29
N ILE A 125 -12.00 -23.80 28.27
CA ILE A 125 -12.51 -23.16 29.49
C ILE A 125 -13.06 -24.22 30.44
N THR A 126 -13.95 -25.08 29.93
CA THR A 126 -14.57 -26.16 30.71
C THR A 126 -13.52 -27.09 31.31
N ALA A 127 -12.50 -27.47 30.52
CA ALA A 127 -11.43 -28.34 30.97
C ALA A 127 -10.55 -27.71 32.07
N VAL A 128 -10.20 -26.43 31.92
CA VAL A 128 -9.41 -25.68 32.91
C VAL A 128 -10.20 -25.50 34.20
N GLU A 129 -11.47 -25.09 34.11
CA GLU A 129 -12.33 -24.89 35.29
C GLU A 129 -12.56 -26.21 36.05
N ARG A 130 -12.82 -27.32 35.34
CA ARG A 130 -12.90 -28.66 35.94
C ARG A 130 -11.60 -29.05 36.64
N ARG A 131 -10.45 -28.82 35.99
CA ARG A 131 -9.13 -29.13 36.57
C ARG A 131 -8.86 -28.32 37.84
N GLU A 132 -9.15 -27.02 37.84
CA GLU A 132 -8.96 -26.15 39.01
C GLU A 132 -9.92 -26.52 40.15
N SER A 133 -11.18 -26.81 39.86
CA SER A 133 -12.15 -27.31 40.85
C SER A 133 -11.70 -28.62 41.48
N ALA A 134 -11.30 -29.60 40.64
CA ALA A 134 -10.80 -30.87 41.12
C ALA A 134 -9.55 -30.70 42.00
N PHE A 135 -8.66 -29.77 41.67
CA PHE A 135 -7.52 -29.46 42.53
C PHE A 135 -7.93 -28.84 43.87
N ALA A 136 -8.90 -27.92 43.89
CA ALA A 136 -9.39 -27.33 45.13
C ALA A 136 -9.92 -28.41 46.07
N ASP A 137 -10.76 -29.32 45.56
CA ASP A 137 -11.28 -30.46 46.30
C ASP A 137 -10.16 -31.39 46.77
N TRP A 138 -9.22 -31.69 45.88
CA TRP A 138 -8.11 -32.59 46.16
C TRP A 138 -7.22 -32.06 47.30
N ARG A 139 -6.95 -30.75 47.30
CA ARG A 139 -6.21 -30.06 48.35
C ARG A 139 -6.98 -30.10 49.68
N GLN A 140 -8.27 -29.79 49.66
CA GLN A 140 -9.11 -29.77 50.85
C GLN A 140 -9.17 -31.16 51.50
N LEU A 141 -9.39 -32.21 50.70
CA LEU A 141 -9.39 -33.60 51.16
C LEU A 141 -8.07 -34.01 51.82
N GLY A 142 -6.93 -33.48 51.35
CA GLY A 142 -5.63 -33.68 52.00
C GLY A 142 -5.54 -33.05 53.40
N TRP A 143 -6.20 -31.92 53.62
CA TRP A 143 -6.32 -31.28 54.94
C TRP A 143 -7.31 -32.00 55.83
N ASP A 144 -8.48 -32.39 55.30
CA ASP A 144 -9.49 -33.16 56.03
C ASP A 144 -8.90 -34.49 56.55
N PHE A 145 -8.08 -35.15 55.73
CA PHE A 145 -7.31 -36.33 56.14
C PHE A 145 -6.41 -36.04 57.34
N THR A 146 -5.65 -34.94 57.29
CA THR A 146 -4.73 -34.56 58.37
C THR A 146 -5.49 -34.22 59.65
N ALA A 147 -6.63 -33.53 59.53
CA ALA A 147 -7.50 -33.21 60.65
C ALA A 147 -8.06 -34.47 61.31
N ALA A 148 -8.50 -35.48 60.53
CA ALA A 148 -8.96 -36.75 61.06
C ALA A 148 -7.89 -37.47 61.90
N ILE A 149 -6.62 -37.43 61.46
CA ILE A 149 -5.49 -37.97 62.23
C ILE A 149 -5.27 -37.21 63.55
N GLN A 150 -5.33 -35.87 63.52
CA GLN A 150 -5.15 -35.06 64.72
C GLN A 150 -6.23 -35.31 65.76
N VAL A 151 -7.49 -35.42 65.34
CA VAL A 151 -8.61 -35.77 66.22
C VAL A 151 -8.38 -37.12 66.87
N ALA A 152 -8.02 -38.15 66.09
CA ALA A 152 -7.75 -39.47 66.64
C ALA A 152 -6.64 -39.47 67.69
N ARG A 153 -5.54 -38.75 67.45
CA ARG A 153 -4.45 -38.59 68.42
C ARG A 153 -4.90 -37.89 69.70
N ALA A 154 -5.77 -36.88 69.59
CA ALA A 154 -6.25 -36.11 70.74
C ALA A 154 -7.25 -36.90 71.61
N THR A 155 -8.04 -37.80 71.01
CA THR A 155 -9.05 -38.58 71.75
C THR A 155 -8.47 -39.62 72.71
N GLY A 156 -7.18 -39.98 72.58
CA GLY A 156 -6.51 -40.93 73.48
C GLY A 156 -6.98 -42.38 73.38
N GLY A 157 -7.80 -42.73 72.37
CA GLY A 157 -8.38 -44.07 72.21
C GLY A 157 -7.46 -45.12 71.59
N LEU A 158 -6.22 -44.74 71.21
CA LEU A 158 -5.26 -45.61 70.54
C LEU A 158 -4.08 -45.94 71.47
N SER A 159 -3.64 -47.20 71.45
CA SER A 159 -2.42 -47.61 72.16
C SER A 159 -1.15 -47.02 71.53
N ALA A 160 -0.03 -47.05 72.25
CA ALA A 160 1.26 -46.58 71.74
C ALA A 160 1.71 -47.33 70.47
N SER A 161 1.46 -48.64 70.39
CA SER A 161 1.74 -49.44 69.19
C SER A 161 0.84 -49.07 68.01
N GLU A 162 -0.43 -48.78 68.26
CA GLU A 162 -1.37 -48.37 67.20
C GLU A 162 -1.10 -46.95 66.71
N LEU A 163 -0.63 -46.05 67.59
CA LEU A 163 -0.14 -44.72 67.20
C LEU A 163 1.12 -44.82 66.33
N ALA A 164 2.06 -45.71 66.67
CA ALA A 164 3.23 -45.97 65.83
C ALA A 164 2.82 -46.56 64.46
N LEU A 165 1.87 -47.48 64.45
CA LEU A 165 1.34 -48.07 63.22
C LEU A 165 0.61 -47.02 62.36
N LEU A 166 -0.16 -46.12 62.98
CA LEU A 166 -0.81 -45.00 62.29
C LEU A 166 0.22 -44.13 61.57
N ASP A 167 1.33 -43.84 62.23
CA ASP A 167 2.37 -42.99 61.66
C ASP A 167 3.07 -43.66 60.48
N GLN A 168 3.45 -44.93 60.64
CA GLN A 168 4.18 -45.70 59.64
C GLN A 168 3.32 -46.10 58.43
N GLU A 169 2.10 -46.57 58.65
CA GLU A 169 1.27 -47.18 57.61
C GLU A 169 0.25 -46.21 57.00
N VAL A 170 -0.05 -45.09 57.66
CA VAL A 170 -1.03 -44.11 57.17
C VAL A 170 -0.38 -42.76 56.91
N VAL A 171 0.23 -42.14 57.92
CA VAL A 171 0.71 -40.75 57.82
C VAL A 171 1.85 -40.62 56.81
N GLN A 172 2.93 -41.39 56.96
CA GLN A 172 4.10 -41.29 56.08
C GLN A 172 3.77 -41.63 54.61
N PRO A 173 3.07 -42.74 54.28
CA PRO A 173 2.74 -43.08 52.90
C PRO A 173 1.81 -42.04 52.27
N PHE A 174 0.86 -41.48 53.03
CA PHE A 174 -0.05 -40.45 52.54
C PHE A 174 0.67 -39.11 52.31
N LEU A 175 1.63 -38.73 53.16
CA LEU A 175 2.47 -37.55 52.90
C LEU A 175 3.27 -37.71 51.59
N LEU A 176 3.84 -38.88 51.34
CA LEU A 176 4.53 -39.16 50.08
C LEU A 176 3.56 -39.11 48.89
N LEU A 177 2.32 -39.58 49.06
CA LEU A 177 1.26 -39.45 48.04
C LEU A 177 0.90 -37.98 47.76
N ARG A 178 0.89 -37.11 48.77
CA ARG A 178 0.71 -35.66 48.57
C ARG A 178 1.89 -35.04 47.84
N ILE A 179 3.11 -35.49 48.09
CA ILE A 179 4.31 -35.03 47.37
C ILE A 179 4.24 -35.41 45.89
N THR A 180 3.87 -36.65 45.55
CA THR A 180 3.70 -37.06 44.15
C THR A 180 2.58 -36.28 43.45
N ALA A 181 1.49 -35.96 44.16
CA ALA A 181 0.44 -35.07 43.67
C ALA A 181 0.96 -33.65 43.39
N VAL A 182 1.77 -33.07 44.29
CA VAL A 182 2.38 -31.74 44.07
C VAL A 182 3.31 -31.74 42.85
N TYR A 183 4.11 -32.79 42.65
CA TYR A 183 4.92 -32.91 41.43
C TYR A 183 4.06 -33.00 40.18
N LEU A 184 2.97 -33.79 40.21
CA LEU A 184 2.02 -33.85 39.11
C LEU A 184 1.41 -32.48 38.80
N LEU A 185 1.12 -31.68 39.81
CA LEU A 185 0.61 -30.32 39.61
C LEU A 185 1.62 -29.38 38.96
N ALA A 186 2.88 -29.47 39.39
CA ALA A 186 3.95 -28.60 38.93
C ALA A 186 4.38 -28.94 37.50
N THR A 187 4.52 -30.23 37.17
CA THR A 187 4.99 -30.66 35.85
C THR A 187 3.85 -30.89 34.88
N ARG A 188 2.66 -31.25 35.39
CA ARG A 188 1.51 -31.69 34.59
C ARG A 188 1.94 -32.71 33.54
N ALA A 189 2.71 -33.72 33.93
CA ALA A 189 3.25 -34.72 33.01
C ALA A 189 2.86 -36.15 33.41
N ASP A 190 2.75 -37.02 32.40
CA ASP A 190 2.14 -38.35 32.53
C ASP A 190 2.98 -39.26 33.41
N ALA A 191 4.31 -39.10 33.39
CA ALA A 191 5.21 -39.82 34.29
C ALA A 191 4.91 -39.54 35.77
N GLN A 192 4.54 -38.30 36.14
CA GLN A 192 4.16 -37.96 37.51
C GLN A 192 2.77 -38.51 37.85
N TRP A 193 1.88 -38.68 36.88
CA TRP A 193 0.59 -39.34 37.07
C TRP A 193 0.79 -40.83 37.39
N ASP A 194 1.66 -41.50 36.63
CA ASP A 194 2.02 -42.90 36.89
C ASP A 194 2.67 -43.07 38.27
N GLY A 195 3.56 -42.16 38.65
CA GLY A 195 4.17 -42.12 39.98
C GLY A 195 3.13 -41.92 41.09
N TYR A 196 2.18 -41.01 40.88
CA TYR A 196 1.06 -40.80 41.79
C TYR A 196 0.19 -42.06 41.95
N GLN A 197 -0.18 -42.73 40.86
CA GLN A 197 -0.98 -43.95 40.88
C GLN A 197 -0.27 -45.10 41.61
N LYS A 198 1.03 -45.28 41.36
CA LYS A 198 1.85 -46.28 42.07
C LYS A 198 1.87 -46.00 43.58
N GLN A 199 2.10 -44.75 43.98
CA GLN A 199 2.09 -44.41 45.40
C GLN A 199 0.70 -44.55 46.02
N LEU A 200 -0.38 -44.27 45.27
CA LEU A 200 -1.75 -44.47 45.74
C LEU A 200 -2.03 -45.95 46.05
N ALA A 201 -1.50 -46.87 45.23
CA ALA A 201 -1.60 -48.30 45.50
C ALA A 201 -0.83 -48.70 46.78
N VAL A 202 0.36 -48.14 47.00
CA VAL A 202 1.13 -48.33 48.24
C VAL A 202 0.35 -47.85 49.45
N VAL A 203 -0.28 -46.67 49.38
CA VAL A 203 -1.10 -46.13 50.48
C VAL A 203 -2.30 -47.02 50.77
N ARG A 204 -2.99 -47.54 49.75
CA ARG A 204 -4.12 -48.46 49.95
C ARG A 204 -3.70 -49.73 50.68
N GLY A 205 -2.61 -50.37 50.24
CA GLY A 205 -2.11 -51.57 50.90
C GLY A 205 -1.58 -51.33 52.31
N SER A 206 -0.96 -50.17 52.56
CA SER A 206 -0.48 -49.77 53.91
C SER A 206 -1.65 -49.48 54.84
N PHE A 207 -2.68 -48.79 54.33
CA PHE A 207 -3.91 -48.56 55.06
C PHE A 207 -4.63 -49.87 55.43
N ASP A 208 -4.67 -50.88 54.55
CA ASP A 208 -5.28 -52.18 54.88
C ASP A 208 -4.54 -52.90 56.03
N ARG A 209 -3.20 -52.78 56.08
CA ARG A 209 -2.39 -53.27 57.21
C ARG A 209 -2.70 -52.51 58.50
N PHE A 210 -2.80 -51.18 58.45
CA PHE A 210 -3.22 -50.37 59.59
C PHE A 210 -4.59 -50.79 60.11
N ALA A 211 -5.59 -50.87 59.23
CA ALA A 211 -6.96 -51.22 59.60
C ALA A 211 -7.06 -52.61 60.25
N SER A 212 -6.20 -53.54 59.85
CA SER A 212 -6.12 -54.89 60.43
C SER A 212 -5.33 -54.93 61.75
N GLY A 213 -4.28 -54.10 61.86
CA GLY A 213 -3.38 -54.07 63.03
C GLY A 213 -3.78 -53.12 64.15
N ALA A 214 -4.77 -52.25 63.93
CA ALA A 214 -5.29 -51.29 64.91
C ALA A 214 -6.81 -51.40 65.08
N PRO A 215 -7.33 -52.47 65.69
CA PRO A 215 -8.78 -52.69 65.81
C PRO A 215 -9.49 -51.62 66.65
N SER A 216 -8.79 -50.99 67.62
CA SER A 216 -9.36 -49.87 68.38
C SER A 216 -9.60 -48.62 67.51
N ALA A 217 -8.94 -48.54 66.35
CA ALA A 217 -9.06 -47.45 65.39
C ALA A 217 -10.21 -47.61 64.39
N ALA A 218 -11.15 -48.54 64.57
CA ALA A 218 -12.16 -48.88 63.56
C ALA A 218 -12.92 -47.67 62.98
N ALA A 219 -13.34 -46.73 63.82
CA ALA A 219 -14.01 -45.51 63.38
C ALA A 219 -13.10 -44.59 62.55
N LEU A 220 -11.84 -44.45 62.97
CA LEU A 220 -10.82 -43.70 62.21
C LEU A 220 -10.56 -44.37 60.86
N SER A 221 -10.41 -45.69 60.83
CA SER A 221 -10.22 -46.47 59.60
C SER A 221 -11.36 -46.26 58.61
N ALA A 222 -12.63 -46.29 59.07
CA ALA A 222 -13.77 -46.01 58.19
C ALA A 222 -13.73 -44.59 57.60
N SER A 223 -13.38 -43.59 58.42
CA SER A 223 -13.22 -42.19 57.98
C SER A 223 -12.09 -42.04 56.96
N ILE A 224 -10.90 -42.58 57.26
CA ILE A 224 -9.73 -42.55 56.38
C ILE A 224 -10.01 -43.25 55.06
N LYS A 225 -10.68 -44.41 55.07
CA LYS A 225 -11.05 -45.13 53.85
C LYS A 225 -11.90 -44.26 52.92
N THR A 226 -12.87 -43.57 53.49
CA THR A 226 -13.75 -42.66 52.75
C THR A 226 -12.98 -41.46 52.19
N LEU A 227 -12.15 -40.82 53.01
CA LEU A 227 -11.32 -39.68 52.60
C LEU A 227 -10.31 -40.08 51.52
N LEU A 228 -9.66 -41.23 51.65
CA LEU A 228 -8.70 -41.75 50.67
C LEU A 228 -9.39 -42.05 49.33
N ALA A 229 -10.59 -42.62 49.34
CA ALA A 229 -11.37 -42.86 48.12
C ALA A 229 -11.73 -41.54 47.42
N ARG A 230 -12.21 -40.54 48.18
CA ARG A 230 -12.51 -39.21 47.64
C ARG A 230 -11.25 -38.50 47.13
N TYR A 231 -10.14 -38.60 47.85
CA TYR A 231 -8.85 -38.02 47.45
C TYR A 231 -8.34 -38.62 46.14
N ALA A 232 -8.44 -39.94 45.99
CA ALA A 232 -8.11 -40.64 44.75
C ALA A 232 -9.00 -40.21 43.57
N ALA A 233 -10.31 -40.08 43.81
CA ALA A 233 -11.26 -39.62 42.80
C ALA A 233 -10.96 -38.19 42.35
N ALA A 234 -10.70 -37.27 43.29
CA ALA A 234 -10.32 -35.89 42.98
C ALA A 234 -9.02 -35.80 42.18
N GLY A 235 -8.03 -36.65 42.50
CA GLY A 235 -6.79 -36.76 41.70
C GLY A 235 -7.03 -37.25 40.27
N ALA A 236 -7.92 -38.23 40.08
CA ALA A 236 -8.32 -38.70 38.75
C ALA A 236 -9.09 -37.65 37.95
N GLU A 237 -9.98 -36.90 38.59
CA GLU A 237 -10.69 -35.76 37.99
C GLU A 237 -9.72 -34.65 37.56
N PHE A 238 -8.73 -34.33 38.40
CA PHE A 238 -7.68 -33.38 38.05
C PHE A 238 -6.91 -33.83 36.80
N HIS A 239 -6.49 -35.10 36.74
CA HIS A 239 -5.80 -35.66 35.59
C HIS A 239 -6.68 -35.68 34.33
N ALA A 240 -7.96 -36.04 34.45
CA ALA A 240 -8.91 -35.98 33.34
C ALA A 240 -9.05 -34.55 32.80
N GLY A 241 -9.16 -33.55 33.68
CA GLY A 241 -9.18 -32.14 33.30
C GLY A 241 -7.89 -31.70 32.59
N MET A 242 -6.73 -32.18 33.04
CA MET A 242 -5.44 -31.94 32.36
C MET A 242 -5.41 -32.49 30.93
N LEU A 243 -5.86 -33.73 30.72
CA LEU A 243 -5.90 -34.34 29.39
C LEU A 243 -6.91 -33.64 28.46
N ALA A 244 -8.08 -33.26 28.99
CA ALA A 244 -9.07 -32.49 28.25
C ALA A 244 -8.51 -31.12 27.83
N GLN A 245 -7.80 -30.44 28.74
CA GLN A 245 -7.13 -29.17 28.46
C GLN A 245 -6.12 -29.33 27.31
N ARG A 246 -5.21 -30.32 27.38
CA ARG A 246 -4.23 -30.59 26.31
C ARG A 246 -4.89 -30.90 24.97
N THR A 247 -6.01 -31.62 25.00
CA THR A 247 -6.76 -31.99 23.79
C THR A 247 -7.34 -30.75 23.11
N ALA A 248 -8.00 -29.88 23.88
CA ALA A 248 -8.52 -28.61 23.39
C ALA A 248 -7.40 -27.70 22.86
N GLU A 249 -6.29 -27.54 23.60
CA GLU A 249 -5.14 -26.74 23.16
C GLU A 249 -4.53 -27.24 21.83
N SER A 250 -4.45 -28.56 21.66
CA SER A 250 -3.95 -29.18 20.42
C SER A 250 -4.89 -28.92 19.24
N ALA A 251 -6.21 -29.06 19.45
CA ALA A 251 -7.22 -28.78 18.44
C ALA A 251 -7.23 -27.29 18.05
N MET A 252 -7.19 -26.39 19.03
CA MET A 252 -7.07 -24.94 18.81
C MET A 252 -5.80 -24.59 18.05
N SER A 253 -4.65 -25.15 18.44
CA SER A 253 -3.38 -24.91 17.76
C SER A 253 -3.40 -25.39 16.31
N LYS A 254 -4.06 -26.52 16.03
CA LYS A 254 -4.27 -27.01 14.65
C LYS A 254 -5.18 -26.06 13.87
N ALA A 255 -6.34 -25.70 14.40
CA ALA A 255 -7.28 -24.79 13.74
C ALA A 255 -6.65 -23.42 13.45
N GLY A 256 -5.96 -22.83 14.43
CA GLY A 256 -5.24 -21.57 14.25
C GLY A 256 -4.17 -21.65 13.16
N ARG A 257 -3.35 -22.72 13.14
CA ARG A 257 -2.38 -22.93 12.05
C ARG A 257 -3.05 -23.15 10.70
N SER A 258 -4.16 -23.89 10.66
CA SER A 258 -4.91 -24.12 9.42
C SER A 258 -5.44 -22.80 8.84
N ILE A 259 -5.91 -21.87 9.68
CA ILE A 259 -6.29 -20.52 9.23
C ILE A 259 -5.10 -19.83 8.56
N GLN A 260 -3.93 -19.79 9.23
CA GLN A 260 -2.73 -19.14 8.67
C GLN A 260 -2.27 -19.80 7.36
N VAL A 261 -2.28 -21.14 7.30
CA VAL A 261 -1.92 -21.90 6.08
C VAL A 261 -2.92 -21.64 4.96
N SER A 262 -4.22 -21.52 5.23
CA SER A 262 -5.23 -21.19 4.22
C SER A 262 -5.12 -19.75 3.72
N LEU A 263 -4.66 -18.81 4.55
CA LEU A 263 -4.46 -17.41 4.16
C LEU A 263 -3.21 -17.19 3.30
N ALA A 264 -2.18 -18.02 3.45
CA ALA A 264 -0.92 -17.82 2.71
C ALA A 264 -1.09 -17.90 1.17
N PRO A 265 -1.80 -18.89 0.59
CA PRO A 265 -2.10 -18.90 -0.84
C PRO A 265 -2.95 -17.70 -1.28
N LEU A 266 -3.89 -17.26 -0.45
CA LEU A 266 -4.72 -16.09 -0.75
C LEU A 266 -3.87 -14.81 -0.80
N ALA A 267 -3.01 -14.59 0.20
CA ALA A 267 -2.07 -13.47 0.22
C ALA A 267 -1.10 -13.50 -0.97
N ALA A 268 -0.56 -14.68 -1.29
CA ALA A 268 0.33 -14.87 -2.43
C ALA A 268 -0.39 -14.54 -3.76
N SER A 269 -1.61 -15.05 -3.95
CA SER A 269 -2.43 -14.77 -5.14
C SER A 269 -2.74 -13.27 -5.29
N LEU A 270 -3.05 -12.58 -4.19
CA LEU A 270 -3.29 -11.14 -4.21
C LEU A 270 -2.02 -10.35 -4.56
N THR A 271 -0.87 -10.75 -4.00
CA THR A 271 0.42 -10.11 -4.29
C THR A 271 0.85 -10.32 -5.75
N GLU A 272 0.63 -11.53 -6.28
CA GLU A 272 0.91 -11.85 -7.67
C GLU A 272 -0.01 -11.06 -8.62
N ALA A 273 -1.31 -10.93 -8.28
CA ALA A 273 -2.25 -10.09 -9.02
C ALA A 273 -1.84 -8.61 -8.99
N GLN A 274 -1.39 -8.09 -7.85
CA GLN A 274 -0.87 -6.73 -7.73
C GLN A 274 0.35 -6.51 -8.63
N HIS A 275 1.34 -7.41 -8.59
CA HIS A 275 2.53 -7.30 -9.44
C HIS A 275 2.18 -7.36 -10.93
N ALA A 276 1.27 -8.24 -11.33
CA ALA A 276 0.79 -8.31 -12.71
C ALA A 276 0.07 -7.02 -13.14
N GLN A 277 -0.74 -6.41 -12.26
CA GLN A 277 -1.40 -5.14 -12.52
C GLN A 277 -0.42 -3.96 -12.61
N ILE A 278 0.58 -3.90 -11.73
CA ILE A 278 1.64 -2.89 -11.76
C ILE A 278 2.45 -3.02 -13.05
N ALA A 279 2.85 -4.24 -13.44
CA ALA A 279 3.57 -4.47 -14.69
C ALA A 279 2.76 -4.06 -15.93
N ARG A 280 1.47 -4.41 -15.97
CA ARG A 280 0.56 -4.01 -17.05
C ARG A 280 0.38 -2.49 -17.09
N SER A 281 0.30 -1.84 -15.94
CA SER A 281 0.22 -0.39 -15.81
C SER A 281 1.47 0.30 -16.34
N TYR A 282 2.66 -0.18 -15.99
CA TYR A 282 3.92 0.34 -16.54
C TYR A 282 4.02 0.14 -18.05
N LEU A 283 3.58 -1.00 -18.57
CA LEU A 283 3.57 -1.25 -20.01
C LEU A 283 2.62 -0.29 -20.74
N LEU A 284 1.40 -0.09 -20.23
CA LEU A 284 0.43 0.86 -20.80
C LEU A 284 0.96 2.30 -20.77
N MET A 285 1.57 2.72 -19.65
CA MET A 285 2.20 4.04 -19.53
C MET A 285 3.41 4.19 -20.45
N GLY A 286 4.21 3.13 -20.63
CA GLY A 286 5.34 3.10 -21.54
C GLY A 286 4.90 3.26 -23.00
N ILE A 287 3.89 2.51 -23.45
CA ILE A 287 3.32 2.62 -24.80
C ILE A 287 2.71 4.01 -25.01
N LEU A 288 1.96 4.50 -24.03
CA LEU A 288 1.33 5.82 -24.13
C LEU A 288 2.37 6.93 -24.17
N GLY A 289 3.37 6.91 -23.29
CA GLY A 289 4.47 7.86 -23.25
C GLY A 289 5.27 7.86 -24.54
N LEU A 290 5.59 6.68 -25.08
CA LEU A 290 6.24 6.54 -26.40
C LEU A 290 5.35 7.12 -27.51
N GLY A 291 4.05 6.83 -27.48
CA GLY A 291 3.07 7.39 -28.41
C GLY A 291 3.01 8.92 -28.37
N MET A 292 3.02 9.51 -27.16
CA MET A 292 3.06 10.97 -26.98
C MET A 292 4.35 11.56 -27.54
N MET A 293 5.50 10.93 -27.28
CA MET A 293 6.79 11.37 -27.80
C MET A 293 6.81 11.37 -29.33
N LEU A 294 6.35 10.28 -29.95
CA LEU A 294 6.27 10.15 -31.41
C LEU A 294 5.26 11.15 -32.01
N ALA A 295 4.11 11.36 -31.36
CA ALA A 295 3.12 12.35 -31.78
C ALA A 295 3.69 13.78 -31.72
N ALA A 296 4.43 14.13 -30.67
CA ALA A 296 5.08 15.43 -30.55
C ALA A 296 6.13 15.65 -31.65
N ILE A 297 6.96 14.63 -31.93
CA ILE A 297 7.94 14.66 -33.03
C ILE A 297 7.21 14.82 -34.37
N PHE A 298 6.14 14.08 -34.60
CA PHE A 298 5.35 14.16 -35.83
C PHE A 298 4.71 15.54 -36.03
N VAL A 299 4.11 16.11 -34.98
CA VAL A 299 3.53 17.46 -35.01
C VAL A 299 4.61 18.51 -35.29
N ALA A 300 5.76 18.43 -34.61
CA ALA A 300 6.89 19.34 -34.84
C ALA A 300 7.39 19.24 -36.30
N TRP A 301 7.56 18.02 -36.81
CA TRP A 301 7.93 17.77 -38.20
C TRP A 301 6.89 18.32 -39.19
N ALA A 302 5.60 18.12 -38.92
CA ALA A 302 4.50 18.61 -39.76
C ALA A 302 4.45 20.14 -39.78
N VAL A 303 4.58 20.81 -38.64
CA VAL A 303 4.64 22.28 -38.55
C VAL A 303 5.86 22.82 -39.29
N MET A 304 7.04 22.20 -39.09
CA MET A 304 8.27 22.57 -39.80
C MET A 304 8.10 22.49 -41.32
N ARG A 305 7.49 21.40 -41.83
CA ARG A 305 7.31 21.18 -43.27
C ARG A 305 6.21 22.03 -43.89
N THR A 306 5.09 22.23 -43.19
CA THR A 306 3.89 22.87 -43.74
C THR A 306 3.78 24.35 -43.47
N VAL A 307 4.47 24.87 -42.45
CA VAL A 307 4.44 26.27 -42.06
C VAL A 307 5.81 26.92 -42.24
N ALA A 308 6.83 26.42 -41.55
CA ALA A 308 8.13 27.09 -41.49
C ALA A 308 8.82 27.19 -42.87
N ARG A 309 8.78 26.10 -43.66
CA ARG A 309 9.39 26.09 -45.01
C ARG A 309 8.70 27.07 -45.99
N PRO A 310 7.36 27.03 -46.18
CA PRO A 310 6.68 27.99 -47.06
C PRO A 310 6.84 29.44 -46.60
N VAL A 311 6.76 29.72 -45.30
CA VAL A 311 6.98 31.07 -44.77
C VAL A 311 8.41 31.54 -45.03
N GLY A 312 9.42 30.70 -44.82
CA GLY A 312 10.80 31.03 -45.15
C GLY A 312 11.03 31.24 -46.65
N ALA A 313 10.33 30.49 -47.51
CA ALA A 313 10.37 30.71 -48.96
C ALA A 313 9.71 32.04 -49.35
N ALA A 314 8.53 32.34 -48.78
CA ALA A 314 7.82 33.61 -49.01
C ALA A 314 8.65 34.81 -48.53
N ALA A 315 9.29 34.72 -47.37
CA ALA A 315 10.18 35.76 -46.86
C ALA A 315 11.36 36.02 -47.81
N ARG A 316 12.00 34.95 -48.32
CA ARG A 316 13.08 35.09 -49.33
C ARG A 316 12.59 35.72 -50.63
N GLN A 317 11.39 35.36 -51.10
CA GLN A 317 10.78 35.96 -52.29
C GLN A 317 10.51 37.45 -52.08
N LEU A 318 10.02 37.85 -50.89
CA LEU A 318 9.81 39.26 -50.57
C LEU A 318 11.11 40.06 -50.51
N VAL A 319 12.19 39.49 -49.95
CA VAL A 319 13.52 40.13 -49.96
C VAL A 319 14.02 40.32 -51.39
N ALA A 320 13.96 39.28 -52.23
CA ALA A 320 14.38 39.37 -53.62
C ALA A 320 13.55 40.39 -54.43
N ALA A 321 12.24 40.43 -54.20
CA ALA A 321 11.38 41.45 -54.79
C ALA A 321 11.76 42.86 -54.32
N GLY A 322 12.10 43.02 -53.04
CA GLY A 322 12.60 44.29 -52.48
C GLY A 322 13.92 44.74 -53.11
N GLU A 323 14.88 43.82 -53.30
CA GLU A 323 16.15 44.10 -54.00
C GLU A 323 15.92 44.52 -55.46
N GLN A 324 15.02 43.83 -56.17
CA GLN A 324 14.65 44.19 -57.55
C GLN A 324 14.01 45.57 -57.63
N ILE A 325 13.08 45.88 -56.72
CA ILE A 325 12.46 47.22 -56.63
C ILE A 325 13.52 48.27 -56.31
N GLY A 326 14.46 47.98 -55.40
CA GLY A 326 15.58 48.86 -55.07
C GLY A 326 16.48 49.15 -56.28
N ALA A 327 16.87 48.11 -57.02
CA ALA A 327 17.66 48.24 -58.25
C ALA A 327 16.91 49.03 -59.33
N ALA A 328 15.64 48.72 -59.56
CA ALA A 328 14.78 49.44 -60.50
C ALA A 328 14.64 50.92 -60.12
N SER A 329 14.46 51.21 -58.83
CA SER A 329 14.40 52.58 -58.31
C SER A 329 15.72 53.33 -58.50
N GLY A 330 16.86 52.65 -58.29
CA GLY A 330 18.19 53.21 -58.56
C GLY A 330 18.42 53.53 -60.04
N GLN A 331 17.97 52.64 -60.94
CA GLN A 331 18.02 52.89 -62.39
C GLN A 331 17.13 54.07 -62.78
N VAL A 332 15.89 54.14 -62.27
CA VAL A 332 14.99 55.28 -62.49
C VAL A 332 15.60 56.58 -61.98
N GLY A 333 16.23 56.56 -60.80
CA GLY A 333 16.95 57.71 -60.24
C GLY A 333 18.10 58.17 -61.14
N SER A 334 18.93 57.24 -61.63
CA SER A 334 20.02 57.54 -62.57
C SER A 334 19.51 58.09 -63.91
N SER A 335 18.46 57.49 -64.47
CA SER A 335 17.80 58.01 -65.67
C SER A 335 17.20 59.40 -65.45
N SER A 336 16.60 59.64 -64.28
CA SER A 336 16.07 60.96 -63.91
C SER A 336 17.17 62.00 -63.75
N GLN A 337 18.32 61.63 -63.18
CA GLN A 337 19.49 62.52 -63.07
C GLN A 337 20.07 62.86 -64.45
N THR A 338 20.25 61.86 -65.31
CA THR A 338 20.71 62.06 -66.70
C THR A 338 19.73 62.97 -67.45
N LEU A 339 18.42 62.76 -67.27
CA LEU A 339 17.39 63.61 -67.87
C LEU A 339 17.45 65.05 -67.35
N ALA A 340 17.62 65.24 -66.03
CA ALA A 340 17.77 66.57 -65.42
C ALA A 340 19.04 67.30 -65.90
N GLN A 341 20.15 66.56 -66.05
CA GLN A 341 21.41 67.07 -66.61
C GLN A 341 21.19 67.51 -68.06
N GLY A 342 20.64 66.65 -68.92
CA GLY A 342 20.36 66.97 -70.32
C GLY A 342 19.35 68.11 -70.47
N ALA A 343 18.34 68.19 -69.60
CA ALA A 343 17.42 69.32 -69.56
C ALA A 343 18.12 70.64 -69.16
N SER A 344 19.10 70.59 -68.25
CA SER A 344 19.90 71.77 -67.86
C SER A 344 20.85 72.20 -68.98
N GLU A 345 21.47 71.25 -69.69
CA GLU A 345 22.28 71.53 -70.88
C GLU A 345 21.43 72.12 -72.01
N GLN A 346 20.22 71.60 -72.23
CA GLN A 346 19.26 72.20 -73.15
C GLN A 346 18.86 73.63 -72.73
N ALA A 347 18.61 73.86 -71.43
CA ALA A 347 18.34 75.20 -70.94
C ALA A 347 19.52 76.16 -71.20
N GLY A 348 20.76 75.71 -70.96
CA GLY A 348 21.97 76.50 -71.22
C GLY A 348 22.21 76.79 -72.71
N SER A 349 22.03 75.80 -73.58
CA SER A 349 22.10 76.02 -75.04
C SER A 349 20.98 76.94 -75.55
N LEU A 350 19.79 76.92 -74.93
CA LEU A 350 18.73 77.89 -75.20
C LEU A 350 19.11 79.30 -74.74
N GLU A 351 19.78 79.45 -73.60
CA GLU A 351 20.35 80.73 -73.16
C GLU A 351 21.44 81.22 -74.14
N GLU A 352 22.36 80.36 -74.56
CA GLU A 352 23.41 80.71 -75.53
C GLU A 352 22.84 81.06 -76.91
N THR A 353 21.81 80.33 -77.36
CA THR A 353 21.07 80.66 -78.58
C THR A 353 20.38 82.01 -78.44
N SER A 354 19.82 82.30 -77.26
CA SER A 354 19.19 83.60 -77.01
C SER A 354 20.23 84.74 -76.99
N ALA A 355 21.40 84.51 -76.40
CA ALA A 355 22.51 85.47 -76.36
C ALA A 355 23.12 85.71 -77.76
N THR A 356 23.31 84.66 -78.56
CA THR A 356 23.76 84.79 -79.96
C THR A 356 22.72 85.46 -80.84
N LEU A 357 21.41 85.26 -80.58
CA LEU A 357 20.34 86.02 -81.22
C LEU A 357 20.37 87.50 -80.82
N GLU A 358 20.64 87.83 -79.55
CA GLU A 358 20.86 89.21 -79.11
C GLU A 358 22.09 89.84 -79.77
N GLU A 359 23.20 89.10 -79.84
CA GLU A 359 24.44 89.55 -80.49
C GLU A 359 24.24 89.73 -82.01
N LEU A 360 23.55 88.81 -82.68
CA LEU A 360 23.18 88.95 -84.09
C LEU A 360 22.23 90.13 -84.32
N ALA A 361 21.28 90.37 -83.42
CA ALA A 361 20.41 91.55 -83.51
C ALA A 361 21.23 92.85 -83.34
N ALA A 362 22.21 92.87 -82.45
CA ALA A 362 23.15 93.98 -82.29
C ALA A 362 24.06 94.15 -83.53
N GLY A 363 24.60 93.06 -84.07
CA GLY A 363 25.41 93.04 -85.29
C GLY A 363 24.61 93.45 -86.53
N THR A 364 23.34 93.08 -86.62
CA THR A 364 22.43 93.53 -87.69
C THR A 364 22.16 95.03 -87.58
N ARG A 365 21.97 95.55 -86.36
CA ARG A 365 21.90 97.01 -86.12
C ARG A 365 23.20 97.71 -86.52
N GLN A 366 24.36 97.10 -86.23
CA GLN A 366 25.67 97.64 -86.61
C GLN A 366 25.88 97.62 -88.12
N ASN A 367 25.57 96.52 -88.81
CA ASN A 367 25.64 96.43 -90.27
C ASN A 367 24.67 97.38 -90.95
N ALA A 368 23.47 97.57 -90.41
CA ALA A 368 22.55 98.60 -90.89
C ALA A 368 23.16 100.00 -90.75
N ASN A 369 23.92 100.29 -89.69
CA ASN A 369 24.68 101.53 -89.55
C ASN A 369 25.86 101.63 -90.55
N HIS A 370 26.62 100.56 -90.76
CA HIS A 370 27.70 100.53 -91.75
C HIS A 370 27.18 100.70 -93.17
N ALA A 371 26.05 100.09 -93.52
CA ALA A 371 25.41 100.27 -94.82
C ALA A 371 24.94 101.71 -95.03
N ARG A 372 24.41 102.38 -93.98
CA ARG A 372 24.12 103.82 -94.03
C ARG A 372 25.38 104.67 -94.22
N GLN A 373 26.49 104.32 -93.56
CA GLN A 373 27.78 105.01 -93.75
C GLN A 373 28.36 104.76 -95.15
N ALA A 374 28.26 103.55 -95.68
CA ALA A 374 28.70 103.20 -97.02
C ALA A 374 27.83 103.87 -98.10
N ASP A 375 26.51 103.99 -97.89
CA ASP A 375 25.63 104.79 -98.76
C ASP A 375 26.01 106.28 -98.74
N ALA A 376 26.42 106.80 -97.58
CA ALA A 376 26.94 108.16 -97.48
C ALA A 376 28.27 108.34 -98.24
N LEU A 377 29.20 107.39 -98.10
CA LEU A 377 30.49 107.42 -98.82
C LEU A 377 30.34 107.21 -100.33
N ALA A 378 29.39 106.37 -100.77
CA ALA A 378 29.11 106.16 -102.18
C ALA A 378 28.52 107.41 -102.86
N LYS A 379 27.76 108.22 -102.11
CA LYS A 379 27.28 109.54 -102.57
C LYS A 379 28.40 110.57 -102.74
N GLU A 380 29.53 110.43 -102.04
CA GLU A 380 30.70 111.29 -102.22
C GLU A 380 31.57 110.91 -103.45
N ALA A 381 31.44 109.70 -104.00
CA ALA A 381 32.35 109.16 -105.01
C ALA A 381 31.82 109.18 -106.47
N GLN A 382 30.87 110.06 -106.81
CA GLN A 382 30.39 110.25 -108.19
C GLN A 382 31.09 111.44 -108.88
N PRO A 383 31.81 111.25 -110.01
CA PRO A 383 32.46 112.34 -110.73
C PRO A 383 31.51 113.02 -111.74
N ALA A 384 31.38 114.35 -111.66
CA ALA A 384 30.73 115.19 -112.66
C ALA A 384 31.77 116.08 -113.35
N ASN A 385 31.76 116.01 -114.67
CA ASN A 385 32.58 116.78 -115.61
C ASN A 385 31.86 118.09 -115.95
N SER A 386 32.48 119.23 -115.62
CA SER A 386 32.38 120.53 -116.32
C SER A 386 33.42 121.50 -115.75
#